data_AF-A0A0F9H4J1-F1
#
_entry.id   AF-A0A0F9H4J1-F1
#
_cell.length_a   1.000
_cell.length_b   1.000
_cell.length_c   1.000
_cell.angle_alpha   90.00
_cell.angle_beta   90.00
_cell.angle_gamma   90.00
#
_symmetry.space_group_name_H-M   'P 1'
#
loop_
_entity.id
_entity.type
_entity.pdbx_description
1 polymer ?
#
loop_
_entity_poly.entity_id
_entity_poly.type
_entity_poly.pdbx_seq_one_letter_code
_entity_poly.pdbx_strand_id
1 'polypeptide(L)'
;MALKAGQKVWYINHSWHTLEEGTLVSTEDQSGHDELPTLSVKDKKYGMTHRILTNWVFTTEEKGQAKLEKKIRQDIQHKRNEIKRLERKL
;
A
#
# COMPACT_ATOMS: atom_id res chain seq x y z
N MET A 1 -7.10 -12.87 -5.68
CA MET A 1 -6.05 -12.47 -6.67
C MET A 1 -4.77 -13.20 -6.25
N ALA A 2 -4.23 -14.10 -7.08
CA ALA A 2 -3.05 -14.89 -6.69
C ALA A 2 -1.77 -14.05 -6.91
N LEU A 3 -1.06 -13.74 -5.81
CA LEU A 3 0.24 -13.10 -5.87
C LEU A 3 1.31 -14.09 -6.33
N LYS A 4 2.32 -13.58 -7.05
CA LYS A 4 3.45 -14.36 -7.58
C LYS A 4 4.76 -13.87 -6.97
N ALA A 5 5.69 -14.80 -6.78
CA ALA A 5 7.07 -14.46 -6.47
C ALA A 5 7.62 -13.47 -7.52
N GLY A 6 8.46 -12.53 -7.07
CA GLY A 6 9.06 -11.49 -7.91
C GLY A 6 8.25 -10.19 -8.06
N GLN A 7 7.02 -10.12 -7.55
CA GLN A 7 6.26 -8.87 -7.54
C GLN A 7 6.83 -7.85 -6.54
N LYS A 8 6.70 -6.56 -6.86
CA LYS A 8 7.12 -5.44 -6.01
C LYS A 8 5.96 -4.98 -5.15
N VAL A 9 6.19 -4.76 -3.87
CA VAL A 9 5.18 -4.34 -2.91
C VAL A 9 5.65 -3.12 -2.14
N TRP A 10 4.74 -2.19 -1.90
CA TRP A 10 4.97 -1.07 -0.99
C TRP A 10 4.38 -1.40 0.37
N TYR A 11 5.22 -1.47 1.40
CA TYR A 11 4.73 -1.62 2.77
C TYR A 11 4.22 -0.29 3.30
N ILE A 12 3.24 -0.37 4.20
CA ILE A 12 2.75 0.79 4.96
C ILE A 12 3.91 1.46 5.75
N ASN A 13 4.97 0.71 6.08
CA ASN A 13 6.19 1.21 6.71
C ASN A 13 7.20 1.86 5.73
N HIS A 14 6.72 2.41 4.61
CA HIS A 14 7.49 3.26 3.69
C HIS A 14 8.70 2.61 3.00
N SER A 15 8.66 1.30 2.75
CA SER A 15 9.77 0.60 2.07
C SER A 15 9.27 -0.28 0.92
N TRP A 16 10.03 -0.31 -0.18
CA TRP A 16 9.82 -1.20 -1.32
C TRP A 16 10.45 -2.56 -1.06
N HIS A 17 9.70 -3.64 -1.31
CA HIS A 17 10.22 -4.99 -1.21
C HIS A 17 9.76 -5.86 -2.37
N THR A 18 10.49 -6.94 -2.59
CA THR A 18 10.13 -7.99 -3.55
C THR A 18 9.51 -9.15 -2.79
N LEU A 19 8.41 -9.71 -3.30
CA LEU A 19 7.84 -10.94 -2.75
C LEU A 19 8.75 -12.12 -3.11
N GLU A 20 9.30 -12.76 -2.07
CA GLU A 20 10.11 -13.97 -2.23
C GLU A 20 9.23 -15.20 -2.48
N GLU A 21 9.81 -16.22 -3.09
CA GLU A 21 9.11 -17.49 -3.31
C GLU A 21 8.77 -18.16 -1.97
N GLY A 22 7.53 -18.66 -1.86
CA GLY A 22 7.04 -19.26 -0.62
C GLY A 22 6.57 -18.26 0.43
N THR A 23 6.49 -16.96 0.11
CA THR A 23 5.82 -15.96 0.96
C THR A 23 4.35 -16.34 1.14
N LEU A 24 3.92 -16.49 2.39
CA LEU A 24 2.52 -16.77 2.71
C LEU A 24 1.73 -15.47 2.69
N VAL A 25 0.65 -15.47 1.91
CA VAL A 25 -0.25 -14.33 1.74
C VAL A 25 -1.59 -14.70 2.36
N SER A 26 -2.01 -13.96 3.39
CA SER A 26 -3.37 -14.02 3.90
C SER A 26 -4.15 -12.81 3.42
N THR A 27 -5.34 -13.04 2.86
CA THR A 27 -6.32 -11.99 2.48
C THR A 27 -7.33 -11.76 3.61
N GLU A 28 -6.92 -11.96 4.87
CA GLU A 28 -7.78 -11.66 6.01
C GLU A 28 -7.98 -10.15 6.12
N ASP A 29 -9.20 -9.73 5.83
CA ASP A 29 -9.66 -8.36 5.96
C ASP A 29 -9.70 -8.00 7.45
N GLN A 30 -8.75 -7.17 7.91
CA GLN A 30 -8.82 -6.61 9.27
C GLN A 30 -9.87 -5.51 9.29
N SER A 31 -11.12 -5.94 9.42
CA SER A 31 -12.31 -5.12 9.50
C SER A 31 -12.12 -4.01 10.55
N GLY A 32 -12.30 -2.75 10.12
CA GLY A 32 -12.30 -1.56 10.98
C GLY A 32 -10.98 -0.77 11.08
N HIS A 33 -9.87 -1.27 10.53
CA HIS A 33 -8.57 -0.58 10.61
C HIS A 33 -8.00 -0.07 9.29
N ASP A 34 -8.42 -0.62 8.15
CA ASP A 34 -8.01 -0.10 6.83
C ASP A 34 -9.20 0.40 6.02
N GLU A 35 -9.02 1.52 5.33
CA GLU A 35 -9.95 1.98 4.29
C GLU A 35 -9.90 1.11 3.02
N LEU A 36 -8.93 0.19 2.91
CA LEU A 36 -8.66 -0.63 1.73
C LEU A 36 -8.30 -2.07 2.11
N PRO A 37 -8.60 -3.06 1.26
CA PRO A 37 -8.25 -4.45 1.56
C PRO A 37 -6.74 -4.61 1.76
N THR A 38 -6.34 -5.23 2.86
CA THR A 38 -4.94 -5.53 3.17
C THR A 38 -4.60 -7.00 3.01
N LEU A 39 -3.31 -7.24 2.82
CA LEU A 39 -2.66 -8.54 2.79
C LEU A 39 -1.67 -8.58 3.94
N SER A 40 -1.71 -9.67 4.68
CA SER A 40 -0.65 -10.00 5.62
C SER A 40 0.35 -10.93 4.94
N VAL A 41 1.60 -10.50 4.88
CA VAL A 41 2.72 -11.20 4.27
C VAL A 41 3.67 -11.63 5.37
N LYS A 42 3.84 -12.93 5.57
CA LYS A 42 4.86 -13.46 6.49
C LYS A 42 6.16 -13.69 5.74
N ASP A 43 7.16 -12.88 6.07
CA ASP A 43 8.52 -13.04 5.57
C ASP A 43 9.15 -14.29 6.23
N LYS A 44 9.57 -15.26 5.40
CA LYS A 44 10.19 -16.50 5.89
C LYS A 44 11.62 -16.30 6.40
N LYS A 45 12.34 -15.30 5.87
CA LYS A 45 13.72 -15.00 6.21
C LYS A 45 13.81 -14.31 7.58
N TYR A 46 12.88 -13.40 7.87
CA TYR A 46 12.89 -12.64 9.13
C TYR A 46 11.80 -13.04 10.12
N GLY A 47 10.86 -13.92 9.73
CA GLY A 47 9.73 -14.34 10.57
C GLY A 47 8.72 -13.22 10.86
N MET A 48 8.89 -12.04 10.26
CA MET A 48 8.06 -10.85 10.47
C MET A 48 6.79 -10.93 9.62
N THR A 49 5.68 -10.45 10.18
CA THR A 49 4.42 -10.30 9.44
C THR A 49 4.26 -8.84 9.04
N HIS A 50 4.13 -8.59 7.75
CA HIS A 50 3.99 -7.26 7.17
C HIS A 50 2.60 -7.06 6.59
N ARG A 51 2.02 -5.87 6.80
CA ARG A 51 0.74 -5.47 6.23
C ARG A 51 0.94 -4.67 4.95
N ILE A 52 0.30 -5.09 3.89
CA ILE A 52 0.36 -4.48 2.55
C ILE A 52 -1.06 -4.15 2.10
N LEU A 53 -1.30 -2.93 1.65
CA LEU A 53 -2.55 -2.62 0.97
C LEU A 53 -2.56 -3.28 -0.43
N THR A 54 -3.59 -4.06 -0.76
CA THR A 54 -3.65 -4.88 -2.00
C THR A 54 -3.42 -4.08 -3.29
N ASN A 55 -3.84 -2.82 -3.34
CA ASN A 55 -3.64 -1.91 -4.46
C ASN A 55 -2.20 -1.37 -4.60
N TRP A 56 -1.30 -1.78 -3.70
CA TRP A 56 0.13 -1.46 -3.66
C TRP A 56 1.04 -2.63 -4.02
N VAL A 57 0.48 -3.64 -4.68
CA VAL A 57 1.24 -4.69 -5.35
C VAL A 57 1.43 -4.31 -6.82
N PHE A 58 2.68 -4.34 -7.27
CA PHE A 58 3.09 -3.91 -8.60
C PHE A 58 4.01 -4.93 -9.25
N THR A 59 4.12 -4.87 -10.57
CA THR A 59 5.06 -5.73 -11.32
C THR A 59 6.50 -5.20 -11.25
N THR A 60 6.68 -3.88 -11.12
CA THR A 60 8.00 -3.22 -11.05
C THR A 60 7.95 -2.04 -10.09
N GLU A 61 9.11 -1.57 -9.65
CA GLU A 61 9.22 -0.45 -8.71
C GLU A 61 8.78 0.87 -9.35
N GLU A 62 9.10 1.09 -10.63
CA GLU A 62 8.74 2.32 -11.35
C GLU A 62 7.23 2.50 -11.44
N LYS A 63 6.48 1.41 -11.68
CA LYS A 63 5.01 1.44 -11.65
C LYS A 63 4.47 1.74 -10.26
N GLY A 64 5.13 1.21 -9.24
CA GLY A 64 4.81 1.48 -7.85
C GLY A 64 5.05 2.94 -7.47
N GLN A 65 6.21 3.49 -7.83
CA GLN A 65 6.56 4.89 -7.62
C GLN A 65 5.61 5.84 -8.35
N ALA A 66 5.27 5.56 -9.61
CA ALA A 66 4.30 6.37 -10.36
C ALA A 66 2.91 6.38 -9.70
N LYS A 67 2.47 5.23 -9.16
CA LYS A 67 1.21 5.12 -8.40
C LYS A 67 1.29 5.89 -7.07
N LEU A 68 2.43 5.79 -6.37
CA LEU A 68 2.71 6.52 -5.13
C LEU A 68 2.63 8.03 -5.34
N GLU A 69 3.36 8.53 -6.34
CA GLU A 69 3.39 9.94 -6.69
C GLU A 69 1.99 10.47 -7.05
N LYS A 70 1.24 9.69 -7.84
CA LYS A 70 -0.14 10.04 -8.19
C LYS A 70 -1.02 10.16 -6.94
N LYS A 71 -0.92 9.21 -6.01
CA LYS A 71 -1.71 9.22 -4.76
C LYS A 71 -1.35 10.41 -3.88
N ILE A 72 -0.06 10.68 -3.69
CA ILE A 72 0.43 11.85 -2.93
C ILE A 72 -0.10 13.15 -3.56
N ARG A 73 -0.04 13.29 -4.90
CA ARG A 73 -0.59 14.48 -5.58
C ARG A 73 -2.10 14.63 -5.35
N GLN A 74 -2.85 13.53 -5.40
CA GLN A 74 -4.30 13.55 -5.13
C GLN A 74 -4.59 13.96 -3.69
N ASP A 75 -3.85 13.42 -2.72
CA ASP A 75 -4.04 13.71 -1.31
C ASP A 75 -3.68 15.18 -0.98
N ILE A 76 -2.59 15.71 -1.55
CA ILE A 76 -2.25 17.14 -1.48
C ILE A 76 -3.38 17.99 -2.06
N GLN A 77 -3.92 17.62 -3.22
CA GLN A 77 -5.01 18.37 -3.84
C GLN A 77 -6.29 18.34 -3.01
N HIS A 78 -6.62 17.17 -2.42
CA HIS A 78 -7.76 17.04 -1.53
C HIS A 78 -7.60 17.95 -0.30
N LYS A 79 -6.43 17.92 0.36
CA LYS A 79 -6.12 18.78 1.50
C LYS A 79 -6.19 20.27 1.15
N ARG A 80 -5.70 20.68 -0.02
CA ARG A 80 -5.85 22.06 -0.52
C ARG A 80 -7.31 22.47 -0.68
N ASN A 81 -8.16 21.57 -1.18
CA ASN A 81 -9.60 21.83 -1.31
C ASN A 81 -10.29 21.91 0.05
N GLU A 82 -9.89 21.08 1.02
CA GLU A 82 -10.38 21.17 2.41
C GLU A 82 -10.03 22.52 3.05
N ILE A 83 -8.76 22.96 2.92
CA ILE A 83 -8.33 24.27 3.42
C ILE A 83 -9.19 25.40 2.82
N LYS A 84 -9.36 25.43 1.49
CA LYS A 84 -10.22 26.43 0.83
C LYS A 84 -11.67 26.39 1.31
N ARG A 85 -12.21 25.21 1.62
CA ARG A 85 -13.58 25.08 2.17
C ARG A 85 -13.68 25.62 3.58
N LEU A 86 -12.65 25.42 4.40
CA LEU A 86 -12.60 25.93 5.77
C LEU A 86 -12.40 27.45 5.80
N GLU A 87 -11.52 27.99 4.94
CA GLU A 87 -11.31 29.43 4.77
C GLU A 87 -12.58 30.18 4.38
N ARG A 88 -13.46 29.58 3.57
CA ARG A 88 -14.76 30.16 3.20
C ARG A 88 -15.83 30.13 4.30
N LYS A 89 -15.60 29.35 5.36
CA LYS A 89 -16.51 29.22 6.51
C LYS A 89 -16.14 30.15 7.67
N LEU A 90 -14.94 30.73 7.63
CA LEU A 90 -14.49 31.82 8.52
C LEU A 90 -14.97 33.15 7.97
#